data_AF-A0A0D3CP19-F1
#
_entry.id   AF-A0A0D3CP19-F1
#
_cell.length_a   1.000
_cell.length_b   1.000
_cell.length_c   1.000
_cell.angle_alpha   90.00
_cell.angle_beta   90.00
_cell.angle_gamma   90.00
#
_symmetry.space_group_name_H-M   'P 1'
#
loop_
_entity.id
_entity.type
_entity.pdbx_description
1 polymer ?
#
loop_
_entity_poly.entity_id
_entity_poly.type
_entity_poly.pdbx_seq_one_letter_code
_entity_poly.pdbx_strand_id
1 'polypeptide(L)' 'MGEKPVGRLPSEVVSKALTAAQEWQFAQIPIDTSRNMQKEPPFTQTPTIPPGTILCNSDAAWDKNSESTGLGWIFTSP' A
#
# COMPACT_ATOMS: atom_id res chain seq x y z
N MET A 1 -34.99 18.21 13.45
CA MET A 1 -33.95 18.99 12.75
C MET A 1 -32.80 18.02 12.50
N GLY A 2 -32.79 17.31 11.37
CA GLY A 2 -31.72 16.36 11.05
C GLY A 2 -30.65 17.08 10.25
N GLU A 3 -29.44 17.19 10.79
CA GLU A 3 -28.31 17.71 10.02
C GLU A 3 -28.03 16.73 8.88
N LYS A 4 -28.13 17.22 7.64
CA LYS A 4 -27.72 16.45 6.47
C LYS A 4 -26.20 16.23 6.56
N PRO A 5 -25.68 15.01 6.31
CA PRO A 5 -24.25 14.80 6.27
C PRO A 5 -23.66 15.67 5.17
N VAL A 6 -22.80 16.62 5.57
CA VAL A 6 -21.98 17.38 4.63
C VAL A 6 -21.08 16.37 3.93
N GLY A 7 -21.34 16.11 2.65
CA GLY A 7 -20.48 15.29 1.82
C GLY A 7 -19.06 15.86 1.88
N ARG A 8 -18.08 14.99 2.15
CA ARG A 8 -16.68 15.35 2.29
C ARG A 8 -16.23 16.12 1.04
N LEU A 9 -15.50 17.23 1.20
CA LEU A 9 -15.11 18.04 0.05
C LEU A 9 -14.16 17.22 -0.85
N PRO A 10 -14.23 17.34 -2.19
CA PRO A 10 -13.32 16.62 -3.08
C PRO A 10 -11.84 16.84 -2.74
N SER A 11 -11.47 18.04 -2.28
CA SER A 11 -10.12 18.35 -1.81
C SER A 11 -9.70 17.53 -0.58
N GLU A 12 -10.61 17.26 0.36
CA GLU A 12 -10.32 16.43 1.53
C GLU A 12 -10.14 14.96 1.14
N VAL A 13 -10.91 14.48 0.16
CA VAL A 13 -10.76 13.11 -0.37
C VAL A 13 -9.41 12.95 -1.07
N VAL A 14 -9.05 13.91 -1.94
CA VAL A 14 -7.77 13.90 -2.66
C VAL A 14 -6.59 13.99 -1.69
N SER A 15 -6.64 14.88 -0.69
CA SER A 15 -5.58 14.99 0.32
C SER A 15 -5.41 13.70 1.12
N LYS A 16 -6.51 13.07 1.56
CA LYS A 16 -6.43 11.79 2.30
C LYS A 16 -5.89 10.65 1.46
N ALA A 17 -6.31 10.56 0.19
CA ALA A 17 -5.79 9.56 -0.74
C ALA A 17 -4.29 9.75 -0.99
N LEU A 18 -3.84 11.01 -1.15
CA LEU A 18 -2.43 11.33 -1.34
C LEU A 18 -1.60 10.98 -0.10
N THR A 19 -2.06 11.34 1.10
CA THR A 19 -1.37 11.00 2.35
C THR A 19 -1.28 9.48 2.55
N ALA A 20 -2.38 8.75 2.33
CA ALA A 20 -2.37 7.29 2.46
C ALA A 20 -1.41 6.64 1.44
N ALA A 21 -1.36 7.13 0.20
CA ALA A 21 -0.42 6.64 -0.80
C ALA A 21 1.04 6.91 -0.40
N GLN A 22 1.34 8.08 0.17
CA GLN A 22 2.67 8.42 0.67
C GLN A 22 3.07 7.52 1.85
N GLU A 23 2.21 7.38 2.85
CA GLU A 23 2.45 6.51 4.02
C GLU A 23 2.67 5.06 3.59
N TRP A 24 1.85 4.56 2.65
CA TRP A 24 2.04 3.24 2.06
C TRP A 24 3.40 3.11 1.38
N GLN A 25 3.80 4.09 0.58
CA GLN A 25 5.10 4.09 -0.10
C GLN A 25 6.27 4.09 0.89
N PHE A 26 6.19 4.85 1.99
CA PHE A 26 7.22 4.86 3.02
C PHE A 26 7.29 3.53 3.79
N ALA A 27 6.15 2.88 4.03
CA ALA A 27 6.08 1.58 4.70
C ALA A 27 6.74 0.45 3.89
N GLN A 28 6.94 0.63 2.58
CA GLN A 28 7.67 -0.31 1.73
C GLN A 28 9.20 -0.19 1.85
N ILE A 29 9.74 0.83 2.52
CA ILE A 29 11.20 0.96 2.69
C ILE A 29 11.67 -0.18 3.58
N PRO A 30 12.55 -1.09 3.08
CA PRO A 30 13.07 -2.18 3.89
C PRO A 30 13.81 -1.62 5.09
N ILE A 31 13.42 -2.03 6.29
CA ILE A 31 14.22 -1.79 7.49
C ILE A 31 15.57 -2.46 7.25
N ASP A 32 16.65 -1.69 7.28
CA ASP A 32 18.01 -2.20 7.17
C ASP A 32 18.28 -3.15 8.35
N THR A 33 18.08 -4.45 8.11
CA THR A 33 18.31 -5.53 9.08
C THR A 33 19.79 -5.90 9.19
N SER A 34 20.71 -5.17 8.53
CA SER A 34 22.14 -5.50 8.50
C SER A 34 22.84 -5.50 9.86
N ARG A 35 22.20 -5.03 10.93
CA ARG A 35 22.87 -4.79 12.21
C ARG A 35 22.85 -5.93 13.22
N ASN A 36 22.11 -7.03 13.05
CA ASN A 36 22.18 -8.10 14.07
C ASN A 36 21.62 -9.48 13.68
N MET A 37 22.22 -10.18 12.71
CA MET A 37 21.96 -11.62 12.56
C MET A 37 23.26 -12.41 12.55
N GLN A 38 23.44 -13.24 13.58
CA GLN A 38 24.46 -14.29 13.61
C GLN A 38 24.29 -15.15 12.34
N LYS A 39 25.40 -15.36 11.64
CA LYS A 39 25.47 -16.00 10.32
C LYS A 39 25.11 -17.50 10.44
N GLU A 40 23.83 -17.83 10.37
CA GLU A 40 23.44 -19.18 9.94
C GLU A 40 23.87 -19.39 8.48
N PRO A 41 24.26 -20.62 8.08
CA PRO A 41 24.52 -20.93 6.69
C PRO A 41 23.25 -20.69 5.87
N PRO A 42 23.32 -19.96 4.75
CA PRO A 42 22.13 -19.57 4.01
C PRO A 42 21.54 -20.79 3.30
N PHE A 43 20.56 -21.44 3.91
CA PHE A 43 19.56 -22.20 3.16
C PHE A 43 18.53 -21.22 2.61
N THR A 44 18.95 -20.40 1.65
CA THR A 44 18.04 -19.54 0.89
C THR A 44 18.06 -20.02 -0.55
N GLN A 45 17.26 -21.05 -0.84
CA GLN A 45 16.67 -21.13 -2.18
C GLN A 45 15.65 -19.99 -2.26
N THR A 46 16.12 -18.76 -2.47
CA THR A 46 15.22 -17.70 -2.92
C THR A 46 14.64 -18.18 -4.24
N PRO A 47 13.32 -18.37 -4.35
CA PRO A 47 12.73 -18.82 -5.59
C PRO A 47 13.12 -17.82 -6.69
N THR A 48 13.72 -18.32 -7.76
CA THR A 48 14.09 -17.49 -8.90
C THR A 48 12.82 -16.93 -9.50
N ILE A 49 12.67 -15.61 -9.45
CA ILE A 49 11.53 -14.92 -10.06
C ILE A 49 11.66 -15.08 -11.59
N PRO A 50 10.66 -15.65 -12.27
CA PRO A 50 10.71 -15.81 -13.71
C PRO A 50 10.87 -14.47 -14.44
N PRO A 51 11.60 -14.42 -15.56
CA PRO A 51 11.65 -13.23 -16.42
C PRO A 51 10.24 -12.78 -16.83
N GLY A 52 9.99 -11.47 -16.79
CA GLY A 52 8.69 -10.91 -17.11
C GLY A 52 7.66 -10.94 -15.97
N THR A 53 8.06 -11.37 -14.77
CA THR A 53 7.22 -11.19 -13.56
C THR A 53 7.07 -9.71 -13.24
N ILE A 54 5.85 -9.28 -12.95
CA ILE A 54 5.52 -7.93 -12.47
C ILE A 54 5.01 -8.05 -11.05
N LEU A 55 5.56 -7.23 -10.15
CA LEU A 55 5.01 -7.08 -8.81
C LEU A 55 3.74 -6.22 -8.90
N CYS A 56 2.63 -6.75 -8.42
CA CYS A 56 1.35 -6.04 -8.36
C CYS A 56 0.92 -5.89 -6.90
N ASN A 57 1.03 -4.67 -6.37
CA ASN A 57 0.46 -4.34 -5.08
C ASN A 57 -0.97 -3.84 -5.29
N SER A 58 -1.94 -4.44 -4.62
CA SER A 58 -3.36 -4.06 -4.71
C SER A 58 -3.89 -3.64 -3.34
N ASP A 59 -4.71 -2.61 -3.30
CA ASP A 59 -5.40 -2.14 -2.09
C ASP A 59 -6.88 -1.81 -2.38
N ALA A 60 -7.70 -1.83 -1.34
CA ALA A 60 -9.13 -1.54 -1.40
C ALA A 60 -9.57 -0.64 -0.24
N ALA A 61 -10.39 0.36 -0.56
CA ALA A 61 -11.00 1.25 0.40
C ALA A 61 -12.53 1.11 0.39
N TRP A 62 -13.13 1.16 1.57
CA TRP A 62 -14.58 1.17 1.77
C TRP A 62 -14.98 2.33 2.67
N ASP A 63 -15.97 3.13 2.25
CA ASP A 63 -16.58 4.14 3.09
C ASP A 63 -18.02 3.73 3.46
N LYS A 64 -18.20 3.36 4.72
CA LYS A 64 -19.51 2.96 5.26
C LYS A 64 -20.56 4.08 5.17
N ASN A 65 -20.15 5.35 5.22
CA ASN A 65 -21.10 6.46 5.28
C ASN A 65 -21.68 6.81 3.90
N SER A 66 -20.89 6.64 2.85
CA SER A 66 -21.28 6.89 1.46
C SER A 66 -21.57 5.62 0.67
N GLU A 67 -21.43 4.45 1.30
CA GLU A 67 -21.52 3.12 0.67
C GLU A 67 -20.64 2.99 -0.59
N SER A 68 -19.55 3.76 -0.63
CA SER A 68 -18.65 3.85 -1.77
C SER A 68 -17.43 2.96 -1.58
N THR A 69 -16.97 2.35 -2.67
CA THR A 69 -15.76 1.53 -2.71
C THR A 69 -14.73 2.08 -3.70
N GLY A 70 -13.45 1.94 -3.37
CA GLY A 70 -12.33 2.25 -4.25
C GLY A 70 -11.35 1.09 -4.29
N LEU A 71 -10.75 0.85 -5.45
CA LEU A 71 -9.72 -0.16 -5.66
C LEU A 71 -8.51 0.52 -6.31
N GLY A 72 -7.29 0.15 -5.91
CA GLY A 72 -6.05 0.72 -6.44
C GLY A 72 -4.97 -0.34 -6.61
N TRP A 73 -4.20 -0.23 -7.71
CA TRP A 73 -3.11 -1.16 -8.01
C TRP A 73 -1.85 -0.40 -8.41
N ILE A 74 -0.69 -0.90 -8.01
CA ILE A 74 0.63 -0.41 -8.41
C ILE A 74 1.42 -1.57 -9.00
N PHE A 75 1.83 -1.42 -10.26
CA PHE A 75 2.68 -2.36 -10.97
C PHE A 75 4.13 -1.86 -10.93
N THR A 76 5.04 -2.69 -10.43
CA THR A 76 6.49 -2.41 -10.46
C THR A 76 7.24 -3.58 -11.07
N SER A 77 8.31 -3.28 -11.79
CA SER A 77 9.31 -4.29 -12.11
C SER A 77 9.99 -4.78 -10.81
N PRO A 78 10.39 -6.06 -10.73
CA PRO A 78 11.20 -6.58 -9.64
C PRO A 78 12.54 -5.84 -9.48
#